data_AF-A0A383BEX6-F1
#
_entry.id   AF-A0A383BEX6-F1
#
_cell.length_a   1.000
_cell.length_b   1.000
_cell.length_c   1.000
_cell.angle_alpha   90.00
_cell.angle_beta   90.00
_cell.angle_gamma   90.00
#
_symmetry.space_group_name_H-M   'P 1'
#
loop_
_entity.id
_entity.type
_entity.pdbx_description
1 polymer ?
#
loop_
_entity_poly.entity_id
_entity_poly.type
_entity_poly.pdbx_seq_one_letter_code
_entity_poly.pdbx_strand_id
1 'polypeptide(L)'
;MRYNGTLLKMESRLENPVEYELPIGNEVVFMNNLIGKYIVFKWEKEIYCIACGRKINKSFAQGFCYPCFLSAPETSECILRPEMCQAHEGIARDMDWAENHCLQDHFVYLAISSGVKVGITRSVQIPTRWIDQGAWQ
;
A
#
# COMPACT_ATOMS: atom_id res chain seq x y z
N MET A 1 -8.33 -9.28 -24.00
CA MET A 1 -6.96 -9.18 -23.43
C MET A 1 -6.85 -10.22 -22.32
N ARG A 2 -5.71 -10.88 -22.17
CA ARG A 2 -5.48 -11.89 -21.13
C ARG A 2 -4.13 -11.61 -20.49
N TYR A 3 -4.14 -11.32 -19.20
CA TYR A 3 -2.96 -11.04 -18.38
C TYR A 3 -2.73 -12.21 -17.41
N ASN A 4 -1.48 -12.50 -17.07
CA ASN A 4 -1.12 -13.53 -16.09
C ASN A 4 0.11 -13.09 -15.30
N GLY A 5 0.05 -13.23 -13.98
CA GLY A 5 1.16 -12.89 -13.10
C GLY A 5 0.69 -12.64 -11.68
N THR A 6 1.65 -12.28 -10.82
CA THR A 6 1.36 -11.87 -9.45
C THR A 6 0.71 -10.48 -9.46
N LEU A 7 -0.42 -10.35 -8.79
CA LEU A 7 -1.10 -9.08 -8.59
C LEU A 7 -0.39 -8.31 -7.47
N LEU A 8 -0.07 -7.05 -7.74
CA LEU A 8 0.35 -6.08 -6.71
C LEU A 8 -0.77 -5.10 -6.41
N LYS A 9 -0.57 -4.27 -5.38
CA LYS A 9 -1.51 -3.20 -5.04
C LYS A 9 -1.73 -2.32 -6.27
N MET A 10 -2.99 -2.03 -6.58
CA MET A 10 -3.34 -1.07 -7.64
C MET A 10 -2.78 0.30 -7.29
N GLU A 11 -2.15 0.93 -8.27
CA GLU A 11 -1.59 2.26 -8.17
C GLU A 11 -2.60 3.29 -8.69
N SER A 12 -2.61 4.48 -8.08
CA SER A 12 -3.47 5.58 -8.46
C SER A 12 -2.64 6.85 -8.69
N ARG A 13 -2.99 7.59 -9.76
CA ARG A 13 -2.41 8.89 -10.08
C ARG A 13 -3.47 9.97 -10.06
N LEU A 14 -3.15 11.08 -9.40
CA LEU A 14 -4.04 12.22 -9.27
C LEU A 14 -4.08 13.00 -10.59
N GLU A 15 -4.93 12.53 -11.50
CA GLU A 15 -5.22 13.13 -12.80
C GLU A 15 -6.71 13.48 -12.91
N ASN A 16 -7.12 14.04 -14.05
CA ASN A 16 -8.53 14.37 -14.33
C ASN A 16 -9.01 13.71 -15.64
N PRO A 17 -9.67 12.53 -15.58
CA PRO A 17 -10.06 11.77 -14.39
C PRO A 17 -8.86 11.05 -13.73
N VAL A 18 -9.02 10.66 -12.45
CA VAL A 18 -8.00 9.86 -11.72
C VAL A 18 -7.67 8.59 -12.49
N GLU A 19 -6.38 8.31 -12.66
CA GLU A 19 -5.91 7.13 -13.38
C GLU A 19 -5.55 5.99 -12.43
N TYR A 20 -5.94 4.78 -12.82
CA TYR A 20 -5.72 3.55 -12.07
C TYR A 20 -4.96 2.53 -12.90
N GLU A 21 -3.88 2.03 -12.33
CA GLU A 21 -2.98 1.07 -12.96
C GLU A 21 -2.88 -0.18 -12.07
N LEU A 22 -3.13 -1.35 -12.64
CA LEU A 22 -3.02 -2.62 -11.94
C LEU A 22 -1.79 -3.38 -12.43
N PRO A 23 -0.72 -3.49 -11.62
CA PRO A 23 0.44 -4.30 -11.98
C PRO A 23 0.09 -5.80 -11.89
N ILE A 24 0.37 -6.54 -12.97
CA ILE A 24 0.18 -7.98 -13.08
C ILE A 24 1.48 -8.60 -13.64
N GLY A 25 2.28 -9.21 -12.77
CA GLY A 25 3.60 -9.73 -13.15
C GLY A 25 4.50 -8.60 -13.65
N ASN A 26 4.85 -8.64 -14.94
CA ASN A 26 5.68 -7.61 -15.60
C ASN A 26 4.86 -6.62 -16.44
N GLU A 27 3.53 -6.74 -16.43
CA GLU A 27 2.64 -5.89 -17.21
C GLU A 27 1.88 -4.93 -16.30
N VAL A 28 1.50 -3.77 -16.86
CA VAL A 28 0.65 -2.78 -16.19
C VAL A 28 -0.64 -2.64 -16.97
N VAL A 29 -1.77 -2.84 -16.30
CA VAL A 29 -3.10 -2.76 -16.90
C VAL A 29 -3.77 -1.44 -16.53
N PHE A 30 -4.05 -0.61 -17.53
CA PHE A 30 -4.82 0.63 -17.36
C PHE A 30 -6.29 0.32 -17.07
N MET A 31 -6.69 0.43 -15.81
CA MET A 31 -8.00 -0.02 -15.33
C MET A 31 -9.14 0.89 -15.80
N ASN A 32 -8.88 2.18 -15.99
CA ASN A 32 -9.87 3.13 -16.53
C ASN A 32 -10.44 2.67 -17.88
N ASN A 33 -9.61 2.09 -18.73
CA ASN A 33 -10.00 1.59 -20.05
C ASN A 33 -10.91 0.35 -19.99
N LEU A 34 -11.09 -0.24 -18.81
CA LEU A 34 -11.92 -1.41 -18.57
C LEU A 34 -13.28 -1.06 -17.95
N ILE A 35 -13.54 0.21 -17.65
CA ILE A 35 -14.85 0.66 -17.15
C ILE A 35 -15.94 0.29 -18.16
N GLY A 36 -17.03 -0.31 -17.67
CA GLY A 36 -18.13 -0.79 -18.50
C GLY A 36 -17.86 -2.10 -19.25
N LYS A 37 -16.68 -2.71 -19.10
CA LYS A 37 -16.34 -4.00 -19.70
C LYS A 37 -16.50 -5.14 -18.71
N TYR A 38 -16.73 -6.35 -19.22
CA TYR A 38 -16.74 -7.57 -18.42
C TYR A 38 -15.31 -8.04 -18.14
N ILE A 39 -14.98 -8.25 -16.87
CA ILE A 39 -13.65 -8.69 -16.41
C ILE A 39 -13.81 -10.00 -15.66
N VAL A 40 -12.91 -10.96 -15.92
CA VAL A 40 -12.87 -12.25 -15.23
C VAL A 40 -11.52 -12.42 -14.57
N PHE A 41 -11.53 -12.73 -13.27
CA PHE A 41 -10.33 -13.11 -12.52
C PHE A 41 -10.33 -14.61 -12.31
N LYS A 42 -9.18 -15.25 -12.54
CA LYS A 42 -8.92 -16.65 -12.22
C LYS A 42 -7.72 -16.72 -11.29
N TRP A 43 -7.92 -17.25 -10.10
CA TRP A 43 -6.84 -17.44 -9.13
C TRP A 43 -6.16 -18.79 -9.36
N GLU A 44 -4.86 -18.76 -9.66
CA GLU A 44 -4.04 -19.96 -9.92
C GLU A 44 -3.50 -20.61 -8.64
N LYS A 45 -3.94 -20.17 -7.46
CA LYS A 45 -3.49 -20.67 -6.14
C LYS A 45 -2.01 -20.47 -5.87
N GLU A 46 -1.44 -19.45 -6.48
CA GLU A 46 -0.05 -19.04 -6.25
C GLU A 46 -0.03 -17.71 -5.52
N ILE A 47 0.83 -17.64 -4.51
CA ILE A 47 1.12 -16.43 -3.75
C ILE A 47 2.64 -16.38 -3.61
N TYR A 48 3.21 -15.20 -3.84
CA TYR A 48 4.64 -14.97 -3.75
C TYR A 48 4.90 -13.89 -2.70
N CYS A 49 5.94 -14.10 -1.88
CA CYS A 49 6.36 -13.11 -0.90
C CYS A 49 6.85 -11.84 -1.60
N ILE A 50 6.29 -10.68 -1.26
CA ILE A 50 6.70 -9.41 -1.89
C ILE A 50 8.15 -8.99 -1.56
N ALA A 51 8.70 -9.46 -0.43
CA ALA A 51 10.07 -9.13 -0.03
C ALA A 51 11.14 -10.08 -0.61
N CYS A 52 10.85 -11.38 -0.67
CA CYS A 52 11.86 -12.39 -1.03
C CYS A 52 11.49 -13.27 -2.22
N GLY A 53 10.32 -13.06 -2.82
CA GLY A 53 9.86 -13.81 -4.01
C GLY A 53 9.52 -15.27 -3.76
N ARG A 54 9.62 -15.80 -2.54
CA ARG A 54 9.33 -17.21 -2.28
C ARG A 54 7.84 -17.52 -2.46
N LYS A 55 7.52 -18.68 -3.03
CA LYS A 55 6.14 -19.20 -3.09
C LYS A 55 5.65 -19.55 -1.67
N ILE A 56 4.44 -19.13 -1.34
CA ILE A 56 3.78 -19.36 -0.04
C ILE A 56 2.33 -19.80 -0.23
N ASN A 57 1.81 -20.52 0.76
CA ASN A 57 0.40 -20.94 0.79
C ASN A 57 -0.50 -19.96 1.58
N LYS A 58 0.13 -19.06 2.35
CA LYS A 58 -0.54 -18.05 3.17
C LYS A 58 0.34 -16.80 3.21
N SER A 59 -0.27 -15.64 3.01
CA SER A 59 0.38 -14.34 3.15
C SER A 59 0.09 -13.72 4.52
N PHE A 60 1.01 -12.87 4.95
CA PHE A 60 0.93 -12.02 6.13
C PHE A 60 1.16 -10.56 5.71
N ALA A 61 0.61 -9.59 6.44
CA ALA A 61 0.80 -8.16 6.17
C ALA A 61 0.72 -7.77 4.68
N GLN A 62 -0.33 -8.21 3.98
CA GLN A 62 -0.59 -7.90 2.57
C GLN A 62 0.41 -8.46 1.54
N GLY A 63 1.25 -9.45 1.88
CA GLY A 63 2.09 -10.10 0.86
C GLY A 63 3.35 -10.77 1.35
N PHE A 64 3.65 -10.77 2.65
CA PHE A 64 4.87 -11.35 3.19
C PHE A 64 4.71 -12.83 3.54
N CYS A 65 5.80 -13.59 3.42
CA CYS A 65 5.93 -14.88 4.09
C CYS A 65 6.17 -14.70 5.59
N TYR A 66 5.93 -15.73 6.39
CA TYR A 66 6.06 -15.64 7.84
C TYR A 66 7.46 -15.17 8.32
N PRO A 67 8.60 -15.69 7.80
CA PRO A 67 9.91 -15.17 8.17
C PRO A 67 10.09 -13.68 7.88
N CYS A 68 9.75 -13.23 6.67
CA CYS A 68 9.85 -11.81 6.32
C CYS A 68 8.88 -10.95 7.15
N PHE A 69 7.69 -11.45 7.47
CA PHE A 69 6.76 -10.74 8.35
C PHE A 69 7.35 -10.49 9.74
N LEU A 70 8.15 -11.42 10.27
CA LEU A 70 8.81 -11.26 11.57
C LEU A 70 10.00 -10.29 11.52
N SER A 71 10.74 -10.23 10.41
CA SER A 71 12.02 -9.53 10.35
C SER A 71 11.99 -8.21 9.57
N ALA A 72 11.11 -8.08 8.58
CA ALA A 72 11.11 -6.94 7.67
C ALA A 72 10.72 -5.65 8.43
N PRO A 73 11.38 -4.51 8.14
CA PRO A 73 11.03 -3.26 8.79
C PRO A 73 9.63 -2.77 8.40
N GLU A 74 9.15 -3.05 7.19
CA GLU A 74 7.80 -2.75 6.68
C GLU A 74 6.68 -3.48 7.44
N THR A 75 7.03 -4.51 8.20
CA THR A 75 6.10 -5.29 9.02
C THR A 75 6.40 -5.14 10.51
N SER A 76 7.07 -4.05 10.89
CA SER A 76 7.29 -3.68 12.30
C SER A 76 5.96 -3.46 13.02
N GLU A 77 5.93 -3.70 14.34
CA GLU A 77 4.70 -3.56 15.13
C GLU A 77 4.10 -2.15 15.03
N CYS A 78 4.97 -1.13 14.96
CA CYS A 78 4.56 0.27 14.80
C CYS A 78 3.76 0.57 13.52
N ILE A 79 3.76 -0.32 12.53
CA ILE A 79 2.97 -0.15 11.30
C ILE A 79 1.49 -0.41 11.55
N LEU A 80 1.17 -1.34 12.45
CA LEU A 80 -0.21 -1.59 12.89
C LEU A 80 -0.57 -0.77 14.13
N ARG A 81 0.44 -0.45 14.95
CA ARG A 81 0.29 0.22 16.23
C ARG A 81 1.25 1.41 16.34
N PRO A 82 0.97 2.52 15.64
CA PRO A 82 1.88 3.67 15.59
C PRO A 82 2.30 4.19 16.97
N GLU A 83 1.44 4.02 17.98
CA GLU A 83 1.71 4.40 19.37
C GLU A 83 2.87 3.64 20.02
N MET A 84 3.26 2.49 19.48
CA MET A 84 4.38 1.66 19.98
C MET A 84 5.72 2.02 19.32
N CYS A 85 5.78 3.07 18.48
CA CYS A 85 6.99 3.42 17.75
C CYS A 85 8.04 4.12 18.63
N GLN A 86 9.21 3.50 18.80
CA GLN A 86 10.36 4.06 19.52
C GLN A 86 11.48 4.57 18.61
N ALA A 87 11.20 4.77 17.31
CA ALA A 87 12.23 5.21 16.36
C ALA A 87 12.88 6.55 16.77
N HIS A 88 12.11 7.45 17.40
CA HIS A 88 12.59 8.74 17.90
C HIS A 88 13.61 8.60 19.04
N GLU A 89 13.66 7.44 19.69
CA GLU A 89 14.64 7.08 20.73
C GLU A 89 15.84 6.34 20.14
N GLY A 90 15.92 6.19 18.81
CA GLY A 90 16.96 5.41 18.14
C GLY A 90 16.70 3.90 18.14
N ILE A 91 15.45 3.46 18.37
CA ILE A 91 15.09 2.05 18.49
C ILE A 91 14.12 1.65 17.37
N ALA A 92 14.61 0.87 16.41
CA ALA A 92 13.82 0.23 15.35
C ALA A 92 14.47 -1.07 14.89
N ARG A 93 13.74 -1.88 14.10
CA ARG A 93 14.34 -3.06 13.42
C ARG A 93 15.43 -2.64 12.44
N ASP A 94 15.21 -1.50 11.78
CA ASP A 94 16.10 -0.88 10.83
C ASP A 94 15.94 0.64 10.99
N MET A 95 17.01 1.32 11.39
CA MET A 95 16.97 2.76 11.67
C MET A 95 16.92 3.58 10.39
N ASP A 96 17.63 3.19 9.34
CA ASP A 96 17.62 3.89 8.06
C ASP A 96 16.20 3.84 7.46
N TRP A 97 15.55 2.68 7.54
CA TRP A 97 14.15 2.56 7.13
C TRP A 97 13.22 3.41 7.99
N ALA A 98 13.39 3.39 9.33
CA ALA A 98 12.55 4.12 10.25
C ALA A 98 12.70 5.65 10.13
N GLU A 99 13.87 6.16 9.81
CA GLU A 99 14.07 7.59 9.52
C GLU A 99 13.22 8.02 8.32
N ASN A 100 13.27 7.22 7.25
CA ASN A 100 12.53 7.52 6.01
C ASN A 100 11.02 7.23 6.11
N HIS A 101 10.58 6.40 7.06
CA HIS A 101 9.19 5.96 7.18
C HIS A 101 8.49 6.49 8.43
N CYS A 102 9.06 6.31 9.61
CA CYS A 102 8.46 6.73 10.87
C CYS A 102 8.76 8.20 11.22
N LEU A 103 10.01 8.64 11.03
CA LEU A 103 10.48 9.96 11.47
C LEU A 103 10.43 11.01 10.36
N GLN A 104 9.31 11.03 9.63
CA GLN A 104 9.06 12.03 8.59
C GLN A 104 7.95 12.99 9.01
N ASP A 105 7.81 14.08 8.26
CA ASP A 105 6.74 15.03 8.49
C ASP A 105 5.36 14.39 8.28
N HIS A 106 4.47 14.67 9.24
CA HIS A 106 3.09 14.25 9.20
C HIS A 106 2.17 15.47 9.04
N PHE A 107 1.16 15.31 8.20
CA PHE A 107 0.20 16.33 7.83
C PHE A 107 -1.16 15.95 8.38
N VAL A 108 -1.76 16.88 9.11
CA VAL A 108 -3.15 16.77 9.57
C VAL A 108 -4.05 17.37 8.50
N TYR A 109 -5.12 16.68 8.15
CA TYR A 109 -6.08 17.11 7.14
C TYR A 109 -7.52 16.83 7.56
N LEU A 110 -8.46 17.51 6.92
CA LEU A 110 -9.88 17.28 6.97
C LEU A 110 -10.33 16.49 5.74
N ALA A 111 -11.10 15.44 5.98
CA ALA A 111 -11.81 14.71 4.94
C ALA A 111 -13.31 14.89 5.10
N ILE A 112 -13.99 15.11 3.97
CA ILE A 112 -15.44 15.16 3.90
C ILE A 112 -15.90 13.91 3.17
N SER A 113 -16.32 12.91 3.94
CA SER A 113 -16.88 11.67 3.39
C SER A 113 -18.35 11.56 3.81
N SER A 114 -18.67 10.66 4.74
CA SER A 114 -20.00 10.60 5.39
C SER A 114 -20.22 11.70 6.45
N GLY A 115 -19.20 12.52 6.69
CA GLY A 115 -19.11 13.59 7.68
C GLY A 115 -17.70 14.17 7.71
N VAL A 116 -17.46 15.18 8.55
CA VAL A 116 -16.13 15.77 8.75
C VAL A 116 -15.27 14.83 9.59
N LYS A 117 -14.07 14.50 9.09
CA LYS A 117 -13.09 13.66 9.78
C LYS A 117 -11.75 14.38 9.80
N VAL A 118 -11.01 14.24 10.90
CA VAL A 118 -9.60 14.63 10.99
C VAL A 118 -8.75 13.41 10.68
N GLY A 119 -7.89 13.52 9.67
CA GLY A 119 -6.95 12.50 9.26
C GLY A 119 -5.51 12.95 9.49
N ILE A 120 -4.60 11.96 9.52
CA ILE A 120 -3.16 12.19 9.53
C ILE A 120 -2.53 11.37 8.41
N THR A 121 -1.61 11.97 7.66
CA THR A 121 -0.89 11.31 6.57
C THR A 121 0.55 11.80 6.52
N ARG A 122 1.35 11.17 5.66
CA ARG A 122 2.71 11.60 5.32
C ARG A 122 2.68 12.33 3.98
N SER A 123 3.67 13.19 3.70
CA SER A 123 3.75 13.98 2.45
C SER A 123 3.54 13.13 1.20
N VAL A 124 4.24 11.99 1.12
CA VAL A 124 4.21 11.09 -0.03
C VAL A 124 2.82 10.48 -0.28
N GLN A 125 1.99 10.34 0.77
CA GLN A 125 0.66 9.73 0.67
C GLN A 125 -0.47 10.74 0.44
N ILE A 126 -0.18 12.04 0.36
CA ILE A 126 -1.20 13.08 0.14
C ILE A 126 -2.05 12.77 -1.11
N PRO A 127 -1.49 12.58 -2.32
CA PRO A 127 -2.32 12.37 -3.50
C PRO A 127 -3.24 11.15 -3.37
N THR A 128 -2.70 10.03 -2.86
CA THR A 128 -3.46 8.80 -2.64
C THR A 128 -4.60 8.98 -1.62
N ARG A 129 -4.39 9.74 -0.54
CA ARG A 129 -5.45 9.99 0.46
C ARG A 129 -6.59 10.85 -0.07
N TRP A 130 -6.29 11.80 -0.95
CA TRP A 130 -7.30 12.64 -1.61
C TRP A 130 -8.17 11.79 -2.53
N ILE A 131 -7.56 10.89 -3.29
CA ILE A 131 -8.25 9.94 -4.16
C ILE A 131 -9.09 8.94 -3.35
N ASP A 132 -8.49 8.28 -2.36
CA ASP A 132 -9.11 7.15 -1.67
C ASP A 132 -10.12 7.56 -0.59
N GLN A 133 -9.97 8.73 0.02
CA GLN A 133 -10.72 9.12 1.23
C GLN A 133 -11.49 10.44 1.10
N GLY A 134 -11.45 11.12 -0.05
CA GLY A 134 -12.10 12.42 -0.23
C GLY A 134 -11.52 13.48 0.70
N ALA A 135 -10.21 13.44 0.92
CA ALA A 135 -9.52 14.50 1.64
C ALA A 135 -9.63 15.84 0.87
N TRP A 136 -9.73 16.95 1.61
CA TRP A 136 -9.98 18.26 1.02
C TRP A 136 -8.93 19.31 1.40
N GLN A 137 -8.72 19.54 2.70
CA GLN A 137 -7.81 20.55 3.24
C GLN A 137 -6.95 19.98 4.36
#